data_AF-K9UAN3-F1
#
_entry.id   AF-K9UAN3-F1
#
_cell.length_a   1.000
_cell.length_b   1.000
_cell.length_c   1.000
_cell.angle_alpha   90.00
_cell.angle_beta   90.00
_cell.angle_gamma   90.00
#
_symmetry.space_group_name_H-M   'P 1'
#
loop_
_entity.id
_entity.type
_entity.pdbx_description
1 polymer ?
#
loop_
_entity_poly.entity_id
_entity_poly.type
_entity_poly.pdbx_seq_one_letter_code
_entity_poly.pdbx_strand_id
1 'polypeptide(L)'
;MSTKFSIATMSIAAMLVLTNSAIATAAEAYKTSKGEVVVTGLTPTKRYQIRYINAQDKSGSRQDKSVNSCGEIVVDKADRYKVLIVGSENIDPASLETKPHERCKPKPNTTLRKMEPKGVEPARIPGSN
;
A
#
# COMPACT_ATOMS: atom_id res chain seq x y z
N MET A 1 -44.37 -13.87 54.04
CA MET A 1 -43.26 -14.78 53.72
C MET A 1 -42.56 -14.21 52.49
N SER A 2 -41.28 -13.86 52.61
CA SER A 2 -40.48 -13.10 51.64
C SER A 2 -40.08 -13.90 50.39
N THR A 3 -40.06 -13.17 49.25
CA THR A 3 -39.18 -13.24 48.06
C THR A 3 -38.92 -14.61 47.41
N LYS A 4 -38.96 -14.75 46.07
CA LYS A 4 -37.88 -14.28 45.17
C LYS A 4 -38.33 -14.33 43.70
N PHE A 5 -38.08 -13.24 42.98
CA PHE A 5 -38.00 -13.20 41.53
C PHE A 5 -36.65 -13.80 41.08
N SER A 6 -36.67 -14.79 40.19
CA SER A 6 -35.46 -15.27 39.52
C SER A 6 -35.35 -14.60 38.17
N ILE A 7 -34.49 -13.59 38.07
CA ILE A 7 -34.08 -12.98 36.80
C ILE A 7 -32.91 -13.82 36.29
N ALA A 8 -33.15 -14.59 35.22
CA ALA A 8 -32.10 -15.31 34.52
C ALA A 8 -31.22 -14.32 33.74
N THR A 9 -30.01 -14.07 34.25
CA THR A 9 -28.97 -13.32 33.54
C THR A 9 -28.43 -14.17 32.39
N MET A 10 -28.89 -13.93 31.16
CA MET A 10 -28.27 -14.50 29.97
C MET A 10 -26.99 -13.73 29.67
N SER A 11 -25.84 -14.37 29.94
CA SER A 11 -24.53 -13.87 29.55
C SER A 11 -24.41 -13.89 28.02
N ILE A 12 -24.52 -12.72 27.39
CA ILE A 12 -24.15 -12.54 25.99
C ILE A 12 -22.62 -12.47 25.95
N ALA A 13 -21.98 -13.60 25.67
CA ALA A 13 -20.58 -13.63 25.28
C ALA A 13 -20.46 -12.91 23.94
N ALA A 14 -20.10 -11.62 23.97
CA ALA A 14 -19.73 -10.87 22.79
C ALA A 14 -18.44 -11.51 22.23
N MET A 15 -18.59 -12.38 21.23
CA MET A 15 -17.46 -12.81 20.42
C MET A 15 -16.94 -11.56 19.72
N LEU A 16 -15.83 -11.02 20.24
CA LEU A 16 -14.98 -10.08 19.52
C LEU A 16 -14.41 -10.85 18.33
N VAL A 17 -15.16 -10.89 17.24
CA VAL A 17 -14.61 -11.23 15.94
C VAL A 17 -13.66 -10.08 15.65
N LEU A 18 -12.37 -10.30 15.93
CA LEU A 18 -11.28 -9.55 15.32
C LEU A 18 -11.44 -9.77 13.81
N THR A 19 -12.27 -8.92 13.20
CA THR A 19 -12.19 -8.68 11.79
C THR A 19 -10.78 -8.13 11.62
N ASN A 20 -9.88 -8.99 11.15
CA ASN A 20 -8.68 -8.57 10.44
C ASN A 20 -9.21 -7.79 9.22
N SER A 21 -9.58 -6.55 9.49
CA SER A 21 -9.75 -5.50 8.51
C SER A 21 -8.33 -5.30 7.98
N ALA A 22 -7.96 -6.18 7.05
CA ALA A 22 -7.15 -5.77 5.92
C ALA A 22 -8.00 -4.71 5.22
N ILE A 23 -7.98 -3.50 5.79
CA ILE A 23 -8.32 -2.30 5.08
C ILE A 23 -7.30 -2.33 3.95
N ALA A 24 -7.73 -2.76 2.78
CA ALA A 24 -7.08 -2.38 1.55
C ALA A 24 -7.26 -0.86 1.47
N THR A 25 -6.47 -0.14 2.27
CA THR A 25 -6.32 1.30 2.19
C THR A 25 -5.92 1.55 0.75
N ALA A 26 -6.74 2.34 0.05
CA ALA A 26 -6.40 2.88 -1.27
C ALA A 26 -4.93 3.25 -1.28
N ALA A 27 -4.19 2.88 -2.32
CA ALA A 27 -2.74 3.07 -2.33
C ALA A 27 -2.41 4.56 -2.14
N GLU A 28 -2.01 4.95 -0.94
CA GLU A 28 -1.70 6.34 -0.62
C GLU A 28 -0.29 6.65 -1.11
N ALA A 29 -0.15 7.72 -1.88
CA ALA A 29 1.12 8.18 -2.39
C ALA A 29 1.51 9.53 -1.76
N TYR A 30 2.79 9.72 -1.47
CA TYR A 30 3.35 11.01 -1.08
C TYR A 30 4.77 11.16 -1.62
N LYS A 31 5.29 12.38 -1.65
CA LYS A 31 6.68 12.63 -2.06
C LYS A 31 7.58 12.94 -0.89
N THR A 32 8.87 12.68 -1.02
CA THR A 32 9.89 13.04 -0.02
C THR A 32 10.67 14.26 -0.49
N SER A 33 11.32 14.97 0.44
CA SER A 33 12.23 16.09 0.11
C SER A 33 13.44 15.67 -0.72
N LYS A 34 13.67 14.35 -0.92
CA LYS A 34 14.73 13.79 -1.76
C LYS A 34 14.28 13.53 -3.20
N GLY A 35 13.04 13.87 -3.54
CA GLY A 35 12.46 13.61 -4.85
C GLY A 35 12.03 12.16 -5.07
N GLU A 36 11.80 11.42 -3.99
CA GLU A 36 11.23 10.07 -4.06
C GLU A 36 9.70 10.17 -4.01
N VAL A 37 9.01 9.24 -4.68
CA VAL A 37 7.58 9.01 -4.46
C VAL A 37 7.43 7.70 -3.70
N VAL A 38 6.76 7.74 -2.55
CA VAL A 38 6.44 6.58 -1.73
C VAL A 38 4.99 6.23 -1.96
N VAL A 39 4.74 4.99 -2.37
CA VAL A 39 3.40 4.42 -2.53
C VAL A 39 3.21 3.39 -1.43
N THR A 40 2.17 3.55 -0.63
CA THR A 40 1.86 2.72 0.55
C THR A 40 0.53 1.99 0.36
N GLY A 41 0.14 1.13 1.30
CA GLY A 41 -1.10 0.34 1.19
C GLY A 41 -1.04 -0.78 0.12
N LEU A 42 0.14 -1.06 -0.42
CA LEU A 42 0.33 -2.12 -1.41
C LEU A 42 0.40 -3.49 -0.73
N THR A 43 0.06 -4.54 -1.48
CA THR A 43 0.15 -5.91 -0.94
C THR A 43 1.63 -6.31 -0.80
N PRO A 44 2.12 -6.62 0.41
CA PRO A 44 3.50 -7.10 0.59
C PRO A 44 3.79 -8.30 -0.30
N THR A 45 5.04 -8.46 -0.75
CA THR A 45 5.50 -9.58 -1.59
C THR A 45 4.95 -9.65 -3.02
N LYS A 46 4.08 -8.72 -3.42
CA LYS A 46 3.80 -8.47 -4.84
C LYS A 46 4.92 -7.64 -5.47
N ARG A 47 5.10 -7.78 -6.77
CA ARG A 47 5.89 -6.85 -7.60
C ARG A 47 4.94 -5.97 -8.39
N TYR A 48 5.30 -4.71 -8.56
CA TYR A 48 4.53 -3.78 -9.39
C TYR A 48 5.44 -3.27 -10.51
N GLN A 49 4.91 -3.30 -11.73
CA GLN A 49 5.56 -2.64 -12.85
C GLN A 49 5.49 -1.13 -12.65
N ILE A 50 6.61 -0.46 -12.90
CA ILE A 50 6.73 0.98 -12.73
C ILE A 50 6.92 1.60 -14.11
N ARG A 51 5.97 2.44 -14.53
CA ARG A 51 6.05 3.21 -15.78
C ARG A 51 5.94 4.70 -15.46
N TYR A 52 6.24 5.54 -16.43
CA TYR A 52 6.15 6.98 -16.25
C TYR A 52 5.84 7.70 -17.55
N ILE A 53 5.34 8.93 -17.43
CA ILE A 53 5.25 9.92 -18.50
C ILE A 53 6.12 11.10 -18.06
N ASN A 54 7.08 11.49 -18.90
CA ASN A 54 7.95 12.63 -18.60
C ASN A 54 7.30 13.97 -18.96
N ALA A 55 7.99 15.08 -18.69
CA ALA A 55 7.50 16.42 -19.00
C ALA A 55 7.27 16.68 -20.51
N GLN A 56 7.86 15.86 -21.40
CA GLN A 56 7.67 15.91 -22.85
C GLN A 56 6.60 14.93 -23.35
N ASP A 57 5.72 14.45 -22.46
CA ASP A 57 4.64 13.50 -22.75
C ASP A 57 5.12 12.17 -23.35
N LYS A 58 6.39 11.82 -23.14
CA LYS A 58 6.94 10.51 -23.56
C LYS A 58 6.76 9.49 -22.45
N SER A 59 6.12 8.38 -22.78
CA SER A 59 6.03 7.22 -21.91
C SER A 59 7.37 6.50 -21.80
N GLY A 60 7.72 6.04 -20.61
CA GLY A 60 8.88 5.19 -20.35
C GLY A 60 8.58 4.11 -19.33
N SER A 61 9.57 3.27 -19.09
CA SER A 61 9.51 2.16 -18.14
C SER A 61 10.68 2.25 -17.16
N ARG A 62 10.45 1.84 -15.92
CA ARG A 62 11.46 1.60 -14.90
C ARG A 62 11.45 0.13 -14.52
N GLN A 63 12.46 -0.27 -13.75
CA GLN A 63 12.52 -1.60 -13.18
C GLN A 63 11.35 -1.85 -12.23
N ASP A 64 10.71 -3.01 -12.37
CA ASP A 64 9.65 -3.48 -11.48
C ASP A 64 10.17 -3.56 -10.04
N LYS A 65 9.47 -2.90 -9.11
CA LYS A 65 9.83 -2.90 -7.69
C LYS A 65 8.98 -3.89 -6.92
N SER A 66 9.62 -4.60 -6.00
CA SER A 66 8.93 -5.46 -5.02
C SER A 66 8.43 -4.61 -3.87
N VAL A 67 7.21 -4.87 -3.41
CA VAL A 67 6.66 -4.23 -2.21
C VAL A 67 7.42 -4.74 -0.98
N ASN A 68 7.83 -3.81 -0.12
CA ASN A 68 8.51 -4.18 1.12
C ASN A 68 7.55 -4.90 2.10
N SER A 69 8.07 -5.38 3.23
CA SER A 69 7.27 -6.08 4.25
C SER A 69 6.17 -5.22 4.89
N CYS A 70 6.17 -3.92 4.66
CA CYS A 70 5.24 -2.96 5.23
C CYS A 70 4.22 -2.44 4.20
N GLY A 71 4.21 -3.01 2.99
CA GLY A 71 3.24 -2.61 1.98
C GLY A 71 3.64 -1.36 1.20
N GLU A 72 4.93 -1.05 1.09
CA GLU A 72 5.41 0.18 0.46
C GLU A 72 6.35 -0.08 -0.72
N ILE A 73 6.30 0.82 -1.72
CA ILE A 73 7.29 0.97 -2.79
C ILE A 73 7.80 2.40 -2.76
N VAL A 74 9.13 2.56 -2.78
CA VAL A 74 9.79 3.85 -2.95
C VAL A 74 10.33 3.95 -4.37
N VAL A 75 9.97 4.98 -5.13
CA VAL A 75 10.48 5.24 -6.48
C VAL A 75 11.34 6.50 -6.48
N ASP A 76 12.63 6.33 -6.74
CA ASP A 76 13.63 7.40 -6.68
C ASP A 76 13.52 8.36 -7.86
N LYS A 77 13.73 9.68 -7.65
CA LYS A 77 13.65 10.71 -8.71
C LYS A 77 12.30 10.70 -9.46
N ALA A 78 11.23 10.31 -8.78
CA ALA A 78 9.91 10.20 -9.37
C ALA A 78 9.14 11.52 -9.35
N ASP A 79 9.55 12.46 -8.50
CA ASP A 79 9.07 13.84 -8.44
C ASP A 79 9.23 14.62 -9.77
N ARG A 80 10.15 14.18 -10.63
CA ARG A 80 10.43 14.78 -11.94
C ARG A 80 9.48 14.34 -13.05
N TYR A 81 8.66 13.31 -12.80
CA TYR A 81 7.72 12.79 -13.78
C TYR A 81 6.42 13.58 -13.74
N LYS A 82 5.80 13.72 -14.92
CA LYS A 82 4.46 14.29 -15.05
C LYS A 82 3.42 13.31 -14.52
N VAL A 83 3.60 12.03 -14.85
CA VAL A 83 2.79 10.92 -14.31
C VAL A 83 3.71 9.77 -13.97
N LEU A 84 3.58 9.22 -12.77
CA LEU A 84 4.15 7.94 -12.35
C LEU A 84 3.05 6.88 -12.34
N ILE A 85 3.33 5.71 -12.88
CA ILE A 85 2.35 4.63 -13.00
C ILE A 85 2.87 3.43 -12.21
N VAL A 86 2.12 2.98 -11.22
CA VAL A 86 2.48 1.86 -10.33
C VAL A 86 1.34 0.84 -10.36
N GLY A 87 1.51 -0.24 -11.13
CA GLY A 87 0.40 -1.13 -11.44
C GLY A 87 -0.77 -0.39 -12.12
N SER A 88 -1.99 -0.52 -11.59
CA SER A 88 -3.15 0.20 -12.12
C SER A 88 -3.20 1.69 -11.77
N GLU A 89 -2.37 2.15 -10.82
CA GLU A 89 -2.45 3.50 -10.27
C GLU A 89 -1.68 4.51 -11.11
N ASN A 90 -2.33 5.62 -11.46
CA ASN A 90 -1.71 6.79 -12.08
C ASN A 90 -1.55 7.87 -11.01
N ILE A 91 -0.32 8.25 -10.76
CA ILE A 91 0.08 9.17 -9.70
C ILE A 91 0.66 10.42 -10.36
N ASP A 92 0.13 11.61 -10.03
CA ASP A 92 0.75 12.89 -10.37
C ASP A 92 1.67 13.33 -9.23
N PRO A 93 3.01 13.21 -9.36
CA PRO A 93 3.94 13.58 -8.30
C PRO A 93 3.87 15.07 -7.91
N ALA A 94 3.43 15.96 -8.80
CA ALA A 94 3.31 17.39 -8.49
C ALA A 94 2.17 17.64 -7.48
N SER A 95 1.08 16.87 -7.60
CA SER A 95 -0.09 16.95 -6.72
C SER A 95 0.14 16.38 -5.31
N LEU A 96 1.21 15.60 -5.13
CA LEU A 96 1.48 14.93 -3.85
C LEU A 96 2.02 15.89 -2.79
N GLU A 97 1.57 15.69 -1.56
CA GLU A 97 2.15 16.32 -0.37
C GLU A 97 3.57 15.82 -0.12
N THR A 98 4.44 16.72 0.33
CA THR A 98 5.80 16.37 0.77
C THR A 98 5.77 15.90 2.22
N LYS A 99 6.18 14.67 2.51
CA LYS A 99 6.25 14.09 3.86
C LYS A 99 7.63 13.48 4.12
N PRO A 100 8.10 13.49 5.38
CA PRO A 100 9.27 12.69 5.75
C PRO A 100 8.93 11.20 5.60
N HIS A 101 9.82 10.44 4.97
CA HIS A 101 9.69 8.98 4.88
C HIS A 101 10.66 8.32 5.86
N GLU A 102 10.12 7.70 6.89
CA GLU A 102 10.88 6.75 7.71
C GLU A 102 10.75 5.37 7.06
N ARG A 103 11.87 4.82 6.57
CA ARG A 103 11.87 3.47 6.00
C ARG A 103 11.34 2.51 7.05
N CYS A 104 10.32 1.76 6.67
CA CYS A 104 9.80 0.74 7.55
C CYS A 104 10.89 -0.30 7.86
N LYS A 105 11.17 -0.47 9.15
CA LYS A 105 12.01 -1.56 9.65
C LYS A 105 11.06 -2.69 10.08
N PRO A 106 11.05 -3.85 9.40
CA PRO A 106 10.25 -4.96 9.87
C PRO A 106 10.68 -5.33 11.30
N LYS A 107 9.71 -5.43 12.22
CA LYS A 107 10.00 -5.98 13.55
C LYS A 107 10.47 -7.43 13.35
N PRO A 108 11.60 -7.84 13.94
CA PRO A 108 12.23 -9.14 13.64
C PRO A 108 11.47 -10.36 14.18
N ASN A 109 10.19 -10.25 14.56
CA ASN A 109 9.48 -11.32 15.23
C ASN A 109 8.19 -11.74 14.52
N THR A 110 8.10 -13.06 14.33
CA THR A 110 6.95 -13.90 13.93
C THR A 110 6.50 -13.88 12.46
N THR A 111 6.91 -14.94 11.75
CA THR A 111 6.16 -15.62 10.67
C THR A 111 6.00 -14.94 9.31
N LEU A 112 6.82 -13.94 8.94
CA LEU A 112 7.04 -13.68 7.52
C LEU A 112 8.00 -14.76 6.98
N ARG A 113 7.45 -15.94 6.68
CA ARG A 113 8.12 -16.90 5.80
C ARG A 113 8.56 -16.11 4.56
N LYS A 114 9.78 -16.33 4.05
CA LYS A 114 10.18 -15.86 2.71
C LYS A 114 9.09 -16.31 1.74
N MET A 115 8.13 -15.43 1.46
CA MET A 115 7.06 -15.68 0.51
C MET A 115 7.67 -15.36 -0.85
N GLU A 116 7.72 -16.35 -1.72
CA GLU A 116 8.10 -16.13 -3.11
C GLU A 116 7.17 -15.07 -3.72
N PRO A 117 7.71 -14.13 -4.50
CA PRO A 117 6.90 -13.06 -5.08
C PRO A 117 5.83 -13.64 -6.00
N LYS A 118 4.56 -13.40 -5.66
CA LYS A 118 3.40 -13.83 -6.47
C LYS A 118 3.20 -12.88 -7.65
N GLY A 119 3.95 -13.08 -8.72
CA GLY A 119 3.75 -12.39 -10.00
C GLY A 119 4.06 -10.88 -9.98
N VAL A 120 3.91 -10.25 -11.16
CA VAL A 120 4.09 -8.80 -11.36
C VAL A 120 2.73 -8.19 -11.74
N GLU A 121 2.28 -7.21 -10.96
CA GLU A 121 1.10 -6.40 -11.27
C GLU A 121 1.46 -5.45 -12.44
N PRO A 122 0.79 -5.55 -13.60
CA PRO A 122 1.15 -4.79 -14.80
C PRO A 122 0.75 -3.32 -14.67
N ALA A 123 1.55 -2.44 -15.27
CA ALA A 123 1.27 -1.01 -15.27
C ALA A 123 0.28 -0.65 -16.40
N ARG A 124 -0.88 -0.09 -16.04
CA ARG A 124 -1.88 0.34 -17.04
C ARG A 124 -1.60 1.76 -17.50
N ILE A 125 -1.04 1.91 -18.70
CA ILE A 125 -0.94 3.23 -19.33
C ILE A 125 -2.33 3.68 -19.76
N PRO A 126 -2.76 4.91 -19.41
CA PRO A 126 -3.99 5.47 -19.97
C PRO A 126 -3.92 5.52 -21.49
N GLY A 127 -4.87 4.85 -22.17
CA GLY A 127 -5.00 4.86 -23.64
C GLY A 127 -4.44 3.65 -24.39
N SER A 128 -3.94 2.62 -23.71
CA SER A 128 -3.52 1.37 -24.38
C SER A 128 -4.62 0.30 -24.24
N ASN A 129 -5.41 0.10 -25.31
CA ASN A 129 -6.17 -1.14 -25.53
C ASN A 129 -5.29 -2.14 -26.29
#